data_AF-A0A414RJH8-F1
#
_entry.id   AF-A0A414RJH8-F1
#
_cell.length_a   1.000
_cell.length_b   1.000
_cell.length_c   1.000
_cell.angle_alpha   90.00
_cell.angle_beta   90.00
_cell.angle_gamma   90.00
#
_symmetry.space_group_name_H-M   'P 1'
#
loop_
_entity.id
_entity.type
_entity.pdbx_description
1 polymer ?
#
loop_
_entity_poly.entity_id
_entity_poly.type
_entity_poly.pdbx_seq_one_letter_code
_entity_poly.pdbx_strand_id
1 'polypeptide(L)'
;MTNDDIKRAAYKYAGDVNRNRKSGIEPYSVVDFMEGAKWRVNGVWHDAKEEPKYDKYFLYENVVHAYHVDGIYPSEDEPFVWDDYVKDMGLLRWVYIKDLIPDL
;
A
#
# COMPACT_ATOMS: atom_id res chain seq x y z
N MET A 1 -0.73 5.41 8.49
CA MET A 1 -0.15 6.68 8.02
C MET A 1 -1.28 7.53 7.47
N THR A 2 -1.47 8.73 7.99
CA THR A 2 -2.54 9.65 7.55
C THR A 2 -2.03 10.62 6.48
N ASN A 3 -2.94 11.26 5.75
CA ASN A 3 -2.59 12.35 4.83
C ASN A 3 -1.87 13.50 5.55
N ASP A 4 -2.19 13.75 6.82
CA ASP A 4 -1.55 14.78 7.63
C ASP A 4 -0.11 14.42 8.00
N ASP A 5 0.19 13.12 8.21
CA ASP A 5 1.55 12.65 8.45
C ASP A 5 2.42 12.88 7.21
N ILE A 6 1.90 12.51 6.02
CA ILE A 6 2.57 12.70 4.73
C ILE A 6 2.83 14.19 4.49
N LYS A 7 1.79 15.03 4.68
CA LYS A 7 1.90 16.48 4.53
C LYS A 7 2.95 17.06 5.47
N ARG A 8 2.92 16.67 6.75
CA ARG A 8 3.89 17.15 7.75
C ARG A 8 5.33 16.77 7.40
N ALA A 9 5.56 15.54 6.95
CA ALA A 9 6.87 15.09 6.49
C ALA A 9 7.35 15.90 5.28
N ALA A 10 6.48 16.14 4.31
CA ALA A 10 6.76 16.94 3.13
C ALA A 10 7.16 18.39 3.47
N TYR A 11 6.45 19.02 4.41
CA TYR A 11 6.77 20.36 4.89
C TYR A 11 8.08 20.42 5.67
N LYS A 12 8.38 19.40 6.48
CA LYS A 12 9.66 19.28 7.18
C LYS A 12 10.82 19.26 6.17
N TYR A 13 10.74 18.36 5.18
CA TYR A 13 11.74 18.27 4.12
C TYR A 13 11.90 19.60 3.38
N ALA A 14 10.79 20.22 2.96
CA ALA A 14 10.83 21.51 2.26
C ALA A 14 11.48 22.63 3.10
N GLY A 15 11.27 22.64 4.42
CA GLY A 15 11.94 23.56 5.34
C GLY A 15 13.45 23.33 5.43
N ASP A 16 13.88 22.06 5.42
CA ASP A 16 15.30 21.68 5.52
C ASP A 16 16.08 22.01 4.23
N VAL A 17 15.49 21.76 3.06
CA VAL A 17 16.18 21.87 1.76
C VAL A 17 15.87 23.15 0.97
N ASN A 18 14.70 23.75 1.13
CA ASN A 18 14.24 24.85 0.27
C ASN A 18 14.40 26.22 0.94
N ARG A 19 15.66 26.59 1.22
CA ARG A 19 16.03 27.83 1.94
C ARG A 19 15.69 29.14 1.19
N ASN A 20 15.39 29.07 -0.11
CA ASN A 20 15.10 30.22 -0.98
C ASN A 20 13.62 30.34 -1.38
N ARG A 21 12.71 29.85 -0.52
CA ARG A 21 11.27 29.87 -0.78
C ARG A 21 10.74 31.32 -0.83
N LYS A 22 10.05 31.69 -1.91
CA LYS A 22 9.22 32.91 -1.94
C LYS A 22 8.06 32.75 -0.94
N SER A 23 7.92 33.71 -0.05
CA SER A 23 6.82 33.74 0.93
C SER A 23 5.46 33.64 0.23
N GLY A 24 4.55 32.83 0.77
CA GLY A 24 3.19 32.68 0.26
C GLY A 24 2.97 31.64 -0.84
N ILE A 25 4.02 31.01 -1.38
CA ILE A 25 3.88 29.93 -2.38
C ILE A 25 4.16 28.58 -1.71
N GLU A 26 3.30 27.58 -1.89
CA GLU A 26 3.56 26.20 -1.44
C GLU A 26 4.76 25.62 -2.20
N PRO A 27 5.75 25.01 -1.53
CA PRO A 27 6.90 24.45 -2.22
C PRO A 27 6.46 23.29 -3.13
N TYR A 28 6.92 23.28 -4.39
CA TYR A 28 6.63 22.16 -5.31
C TYR A 28 7.02 20.80 -4.73
N SER A 29 8.13 20.75 -3.98
CA SER A 29 8.57 19.54 -3.28
C SER A 29 7.55 18.98 -2.28
N VAL A 30 6.65 19.82 -1.73
CA VAL A 30 5.56 19.35 -0.87
C VAL A 30 4.52 18.60 -1.70
N VAL A 31 4.11 19.22 -2.82
CA VAL A 31 3.14 18.63 -3.75
C VAL A 31 3.68 17.34 -4.34
N ASP A 32 4.92 17.36 -4.84
CA ASP A 32 5.58 16.20 -5.46
C ASP A 32 5.70 15.02 -4.48
N PHE A 33 6.07 15.30 -3.22
CA PHE A 33 6.15 14.27 -2.19
C PHE A 33 4.77 13.68 -1.86
N MET A 34 3.75 14.53 -1.73
CA MET A 34 2.39 14.07 -1.44
C MET A 34 1.83 13.20 -2.57
N GLU A 35 2.04 13.59 -3.83
CA GLU A 35 1.63 12.78 -4.99
C GLU A 35 2.42 11.48 -5.08
N GLY A 36 3.74 11.51 -4.84
CA GLY A 36 4.57 10.30 -4.77
C GLY A 36 4.11 9.34 -3.67
N ALA A 37 3.76 9.86 -2.49
CA ALA A 37 3.26 9.05 -1.38
C ALA A 37 1.87 8.45 -1.67
N LYS A 38 0.96 9.22 -2.28
CA LYS A 38 -0.34 8.70 -2.75
C LYS A 38 -0.17 7.58 -3.77
N TRP A 39 0.71 7.79 -4.76
CA TRP A 39 1.05 6.76 -5.73
C TRP A 39 1.58 5.50 -5.05
N ARG A 40 2.51 5.65 -4.08
CA ARG A 40 3.12 4.51 -3.38
C ARG A 40 2.13 3.69 -2.55
N VAL A 41 1.19 4.35 -1.88
CA VAL A 41 0.19 3.69 -1.02
C VAL A 41 -0.89 3.01 -1.85
N ASN A 42 -1.34 3.62 -2.93
CA ASN A 42 -2.47 3.11 -3.72
C ASN A 42 -2.04 2.23 -4.90
N GLY A 43 -0.82 2.39 -5.42
CA GLY A 43 -0.37 1.77 -6.66
C GLY A 43 0.12 0.32 -6.54
N VAL A 44 0.19 -0.22 -5.33
CA VAL A 44 0.70 -1.59 -5.06
C VAL A 44 -0.39 -2.58 -4.67
N TRP A 45 -1.64 -2.13 -4.51
CA TRP A 45 -2.76 -3.01 -4.20
C TRP A 45 -3.30 -3.65 -5.47
N HIS A 46 -3.56 -4.95 -5.38
CA HIS A 46 -4.21 -5.78 -6.37
C HIS A 46 -5.70 -5.96 -6.04
N ASP A 47 -6.55 -6.05 -7.06
CA ASP A 47 -7.96 -6.38 -6.88
C ASP A 47 -8.10 -7.83 -6.40
N ALA A 48 -9.16 -8.15 -5.64
CA ALA A 48 -9.42 -9.52 -5.20
C ALA A 48 -9.56 -10.52 -6.35
N LYS A 49 -9.84 -10.09 -7.58
CA LYS A 49 -9.86 -10.94 -8.77
C LYS A 49 -8.49 -11.41 -9.24
N GLU A 50 -7.41 -10.77 -8.78
CA GLU A 50 -6.05 -11.17 -9.09
C GLU A 50 -5.59 -12.19 -8.05
N GLU A 51 -5.19 -13.38 -8.49
CA GLU A 51 -4.66 -14.40 -7.59
C GLU A 51 -3.19 -14.10 -7.25
N PRO A 52 -2.80 -14.10 -5.97
CA PRO A 52 -1.40 -13.95 -5.58
C PRO A 52 -0.59 -15.18 -5.98
N LYS A 53 0.71 -14.97 -6.18
CA LYS A 53 1.67 -16.06 -6.28
C LYS A 53 1.76 -16.74 -4.91
N TYR A 54 1.73 -18.07 -4.93
CA TYR A 54 1.92 -18.91 -3.76
C TYR A 54 3.32 -18.70 -3.13
N ASP A 55 3.46 -19.17 -1.90
CA ASP A 55 4.69 -19.09 -1.09
C ASP A 55 5.16 -17.65 -0.80
N LYS A 56 4.24 -16.68 -0.84
CA LYS A 56 4.51 -15.28 -0.52
C LYS A 56 3.48 -14.74 0.45
N TYR A 57 3.96 -14.00 1.44
CA TYR A 57 3.07 -13.30 2.35
C TYR A 57 2.50 -12.04 1.72
N PHE A 58 1.19 -11.88 1.86
CA PHE A 58 0.45 -10.69 1.47
C PHE A 58 -0.40 -10.18 2.62
N LEU A 59 -0.63 -8.86 2.62
CA LEU A 59 -1.63 -8.20 3.43
C LEU A 59 -2.91 -8.10 2.60
N TYR A 60 -4.06 -8.38 3.19
CA TYR A 60 -5.35 -8.16 2.55
C TYR A 60 -6.29 -7.33 3.43
N GLU A 61 -7.22 -6.64 2.77
CA GLU A 61 -8.35 -5.94 3.39
C GLU A 61 -9.64 -6.71 3.08
N ASN A 62 -10.49 -6.91 4.08
CA ASN A 62 -11.77 -7.57 3.91
C ASN A 62 -12.97 -6.60 3.91
N VAL A 63 -14.17 -7.13 3.68
CA VAL A 63 -15.44 -6.38 3.61
C VAL A 63 -15.81 -5.60 4.88
N VAL A 64 -15.22 -5.93 6.04
CA VAL A 64 -15.40 -5.16 7.28
C VAL A 64 -14.26 -4.16 7.51
N HIS A 65 -13.42 -3.92 6.50
CA HIS A 65 -12.24 -3.06 6.54
C HIS A 65 -11.21 -3.46 7.61
N ALA A 66 -11.15 -4.75 7.94
CA ALA A 66 -10.08 -5.33 8.75
C ALA A 66 -8.92 -5.79 7.86
N TYR A 67 -7.72 -5.73 8.42
CA TYR A 67 -6.48 -6.05 7.73
C TYR A 67 -5.85 -7.31 8.31
N HIS A 68 -5.46 -8.22 7.44
CA HIS A 68 -4.95 -9.54 7.80
C HIS A 68 -3.75 -9.91 6.93
N VAL A 69 -2.85 -10.73 7.47
CA VAL A 69 -1.70 -11.25 6.74
C VAL A 69 -1.90 -12.74 6.50
N ASP A 70 -1.65 -13.19 5.29
CA ASP A 70 -1.69 -14.60 4.94
C ASP A 70 -0.64 -14.97 3.89
N GLY A 71 -0.44 -16.26 3.65
CA GLY A 71 0.35 -16.83 2.57
C GLY A 71 -0.28 -18.14 2.11
N ILE A 72 -0.49 -18.28 0.81
CA ILE A 72 -1.11 -19.48 0.24
C ILE A 72 -0.04 -20.56 0.03
N TYR A 73 -0.26 -21.73 0.62
CA TYR A 73 0.57 -22.93 0.49
C TYR A 73 -0.35 -24.10 0.10
N PRO A 74 -0.67 -24.28 -1.19
CA PRO A 74 -1.55 -25.36 -1.62
C PRO A 74 -0.94 -26.72 -1.28
N SER A 75 -1.76 -27.64 -0.79
CA SER A 75 -1.36 -29.04 -0.64
C SER A 75 -1.66 -29.82 -1.92
N GLU A 76 -0.97 -30.93 -2.14
CA GLU A 76 -1.30 -31.83 -3.26
C GLU A 76 -2.64 -32.57 -3.03
N ASP A 77 -3.07 -32.67 -1.77
CA ASP A 77 -4.25 -33.43 -1.35
C ASP A 77 -5.55 -32.61 -1.45
N GLU A 78 -5.49 -31.28 -1.37
CA GLU A 78 -6.65 -30.40 -1.43
C GLU A 78 -6.39 -29.24 -2.41
N PRO A 79 -7.10 -29.20 -3.57
CA PRO A 79 -6.91 -28.15 -4.54
C PRO A 79 -7.36 -26.80 -3.97
N PHE A 80 -6.45 -25.83 -3.96
CA PHE A 80 -6.75 -24.45 -3.59
C PHE A 80 -7.54 -23.76 -4.71
N VAL A 81 -8.63 -23.08 -4.36
CA VAL A 81 -9.46 -22.29 -5.27
C VAL A 81 -9.52 -20.86 -4.75
N TRP A 82 -8.91 -19.93 -5.48
CA TRP A 82 -8.81 -18.53 -5.07
C TRP A 82 -10.16 -17.85 -4.90
N ASP A 83 -11.12 -18.09 -5.79
CA ASP A 83 -12.45 -17.47 -5.72
C ASP A 83 -13.22 -17.86 -4.44
N ASP A 84 -13.04 -19.09 -3.96
CA ASP A 84 -13.63 -19.55 -2.69
C ASP A 84 -12.96 -18.85 -1.50
N TYR A 85 -11.62 -18.74 -1.52
CA TYR A 85 -10.88 -18.01 -0.50
C TYR A 85 -11.30 -16.52 -0.43
N VAL A 86 -11.44 -15.86 -1.59
CA VAL A 86 -11.92 -14.46 -1.69
C VAL A 86 -13.30 -14.32 -1.06
N LYS A 87 -14.20 -15.26 -1.31
CA LYS A 87 -15.57 -15.24 -0.77
C LYS A 87 -15.59 -15.49 0.74
N ASP A 88 -14.86 -16.50 1.22
CA ASP A 88 -14.84 -16.91 2.62
C ASP A 88 -14.19 -15.86 3.52
N MET A 89 -13.10 -15.23 3.04
CA MET A 89 -12.42 -14.16 3.75
C MET A 89 -13.05 -12.78 3.52
N GLY A 90 -14.00 -12.67 2.59
CA GLY A 90 -14.57 -11.41 2.14
C GLY A 90 -13.49 -10.44 1.63
N LEU A 91 -12.55 -10.95 0.84
CA LEU A 91 -11.38 -10.21 0.39
C LEU A 91 -11.76 -9.11 -0.62
N LEU A 92 -11.31 -7.88 -0.38
CA LEU A 92 -11.54 -6.74 -1.28
C LEU A 92 -10.32 -6.47 -2.17
N ARG A 93 -9.14 -6.50 -1.57
CA ARG A 93 -7.86 -6.23 -2.23
C ARG A 93 -6.72 -6.79 -1.39
N TRP A 94 -5.57 -7.00 -2.03
CA TRP A 94 -4.38 -7.48 -1.36
C TRP A 94 -3.10 -6.84 -1.91
N VAL A 95 -2.00 -6.95 -1.17
CA VAL A 95 -0.68 -6.45 -1.56
C VAL A 95 0.40 -7.34 -0.95
N TYR A 96 1.46 -7.65 -1.69
CA TYR A 96 2.59 -8.37 -1.10
C TYR A 96 3.29 -7.51 -0.04
N ILE A 97 3.65 -8.11 1.09
CA ILE A 97 4.34 -7.39 2.17
C ILE A 97 5.66 -6.78 1.65
N LYS A 98 6.41 -7.50 0.80
CA LYS A 98 7.62 -6.98 0.17
C LYS A 98 7.39 -5.68 -0.61
N ASP A 99 6.22 -5.53 -1.22
CA ASP A 99 5.89 -4.37 -2.03
C ASP A 99 5.35 -3.23 -1.18
N LEU A 100 5.30 -3.36 0.15
CA LEU A 100 5.03 -2.27 1.09
C LEU A 100 6.32 -1.66 1.68
N ILE A 101 7.44 -2.36 1.55
CA ILE A 101 8.74 -1.94 2.06
C ILE A 101 9.51 -1.32 0.89
N PRO A 102 9.95 -0.06 0.96
CA PRO A 102 10.81 0.51 -0.05
C PRO A 102 12.18 -0.19 0.00
N ASP A 103 12.68 -0.64 -1.16
CA ASP A 103 14.09 -0.97 -1.32
C ASP A 103 14.89 0.33 -1.16
N LEU A 104 15.74 0.39 -0.13
CA LEU A 104 16.64 1.52 0.16
C LEU A 104 18.06 1.22 -0.33
#